data_AF-A0A0P7V0A1-F1
#
_entry.id   AF-A0A0P7V0A1-F1
#
_cell.length_a   1.000
_cell.length_b   1.000
_cell.length_c   1.000
_cell.angle_alpha   90.00
_cell.angle_beta   90.00
_cell.angle_gamma   90.00
#
_symmetry.space_group_name_H-M   'P 1'
#
loop_
_entity.id
_entity.type
_entity.pdbx_description
1 polymer ?
#
loop_
_entity_poly.entity_id
_entity_poly.type
_entity_poly.pdbx_seq_one_letter_code
_entity_poly.pdbx_strand_id
1 'polypeptide(L)'
;MCWVSRAAWTTNATAQSYQNTEVTLTDLSTEVLKTLRYLSGLIESMKKPLGTRNNPARFCRDLLDCQQPLSDGWFWIDPNLGCPSDAIEVFCNFTAGGQTCVHPVAANKMEFGIGKVQMKFLHLLSTEATQSVTVHSPSAPGPSATRAGSQPSDLRFKGWNGQTFDANTLLETRVLLDNCETEDGHWHQSRFLFRTQDSHQLPVVDLREPAGIHLDLQQRRLEVGPVCFV
;
A
#
# COMPACT_ATOMS: atom_id res chain seq x y z
N MET A 1 -78.39 33.00 -60.13
CA MET A 1 -79.56 32.47 -59.40
C MET A 1 -79.11 31.30 -58.54
N CYS A 2 -79.68 31.22 -57.34
CA CYS A 2 -79.69 30.16 -56.32
C CYS A 2 -79.58 28.72 -56.84
N TRP A 3 -79.18 27.67 -56.12
CA TRP A 3 -78.73 27.31 -54.75
C TRP A 3 -78.15 25.86 -54.92
N VAL A 4 -77.41 25.20 -54.00
CA VAL A 4 -77.94 24.43 -52.86
C VAL A 4 -76.78 23.67 -52.14
N SER A 5 -76.78 23.83 -50.81
CA SER A 5 -76.48 22.92 -49.67
C SER A 5 -75.19 22.10 -49.45
N ARG A 6 -74.70 22.35 -48.21
CA ARG A 6 -73.85 21.64 -47.21
C ARG A 6 -73.61 20.13 -47.35
N ALA A 7 -72.39 19.73 -47.01
CA ALA A 7 -72.08 18.51 -46.25
C ALA A 7 -70.89 18.76 -45.29
N ALA A 8 -70.93 18.06 -44.16
CA ALA A 8 -70.14 18.26 -42.95
C ALA A 8 -68.67 17.81 -43.08
N TRP A 9 -67.76 18.51 -42.41
CA TRP A 9 -66.39 18.05 -42.15
C TRP A 9 -66.27 17.64 -40.69
N THR A 10 -65.93 16.38 -40.45
CA THR A 10 -65.53 15.85 -39.16
C THR A 10 -64.11 16.30 -38.84
N THR A 11 -63.93 17.18 -37.85
CA THR A 11 -62.60 17.45 -37.28
C THR A 11 -62.34 16.48 -36.14
N ASN A 12 -61.58 15.42 -36.41
CA ASN A 12 -60.99 14.59 -35.37
C ASN A 12 -59.68 15.26 -34.94
N ALA A 13 -59.76 16.21 -34.00
CA ALA A 13 -58.58 16.78 -33.35
C ALA A 13 -58.33 15.99 -32.07
N THR A 14 -57.36 15.08 -32.12
CA THR A 14 -56.81 14.43 -30.93
C THR A 14 -56.30 15.50 -29.96
N ALA A 15 -56.96 15.63 -28.81
CA ALA A 15 -56.43 16.34 -27.68
C ALA A 15 -55.18 15.59 -27.18
N GLN A 16 -54.00 15.99 -27.64
CA GLN A 16 -52.76 15.63 -26.96
C GLN A 16 -52.72 16.46 -25.67
N SER A 17 -53.01 15.81 -24.55
CA SER A 17 -52.75 16.38 -23.23
C SER A 17 -51.25 16.57 -23.08
N TYR A 18 -50.77 17.78 -23.28
CA TYR A 18 -49.50 18.20 -22.73
C TYR A 18 -49.67 18.23 -21.20
N GLN A 19 -49.18 17.18 -20.53
CA GLN A 19 -48.99 17.23 -19.09
C GLN A 19 -47.86 18.21 -18.82
N ASN A 20 -48.22 19.48 -18.63
CA ASN A 20 -47.32 20.48 -18.09
C ASN A 20 -47.14 20.13 -16.61
N THR A 21 -46.06 19.43 -16.26
CA THR A 21 -45.63 19.34 -14.86
C THR A 21 -45.16 20.73 -14.46
N GLU A 22 -46.04 21.53 -13.85
CA GLU A 22 -45.64 22.73 -13.12
C GLU A 22 -44.75 22.28 -11.96
N VAL A 23 -43.44 22.24 -12.21
CA VAL A 23 -42.42 22.08 -11.18
C VAL A 23 -42.57 23.30 -10.27
N THR A 24 -42.98 23.08 -9.02
CA THR A 24 -43.12 24.18 -8.08
C THR A 24 -41.74 24.80 -7.83
N LEU A 25 -41.68 26.12 -7.74
CA LEU A 25 -40.43 26.87 -7.52
C LEU A 25 -39.72 26.42 -6.23
N THR A 26 -40.50 25.94 -5.26
CA THR A 26 -40.07 25.27 -4.04
C THR A 26 -39.41 23.92 -4.29
N ASP A 27 -39.97 23.06 -5.14
CA ASP A 27 -39.38 21.76 -5.47
C ASP A 27 -38.04 21.93 -6.19
N LEU A 28 -37.97 22.87 -7.14
CA LEU A 28 -36.73 23.23 -7.82
C LEU A 28 -35.66 23.74 -6.84
N SER A 29 -36.05 24.58 -5.89
CA SER A 29 -35.15 25.07 -4.84
C SER A 29 -34.63 23.93 -3.94
N THR A 30 -35.49 22.97 -3.57
CA THR A 30 -35.05 21.81 -2.78
C THR A 30 -34.08 20.91 -3.55
N GLU A 31 -34.29 20.72 -4.85
CA GLU A 31 -33.43 19.86 -5.68
C GLU A 31 -32.06 20.50 -5.92
N VAL A 32 -32.02 21.81 -6.13
CA VAL A 32 -30.76 22.58 -6.17
C VAL A 32 -30.02 22.46 -4.84
N LEU A 33 -30.69 22.59 -3.70
CA LEU A 33 -30.06 22.44 -2.38
C LEU A 33 -29.55 21.03 -2.12
N LYS A 34 -30.25 19.97 -2.57
CA LYS A 34 -29.75 18.59 -2.50
C LYS A 34 -28.48 18.43 -3.31
N THR A 35 -28.47 18.96 -4.54
CA THR A 35 -27.30 18.93 -5.43
C THR A 35 -26.11 19.66 -4.81
N LEU A 36 -26.31 20.86 -4.26
CA LEU A 36 -25.25 21.62 -3.59
C LEU A 36 -24.69 20.90 -2.37
N ARG A 37 -25.54 20.28 -1.54
CA ARG A 37 -25.08 19.48 -0.39
C ARG A 37 -24.27 18.26 -0.84
N TYR A 38 -24.72 17.58 -1.90
CA TYR A 38 -23.99 16.47 -2.48
C TYR A 38 -22.61 16.90 -3.01
N LEU A 39 -22.54 17.96 -3.81
CA LEU A 39 -21.28 18.50 -4.33
C LEU A 39 -20.35 18.97 -3.19
N SER A 40 -20.89 19.62 -2.17
CA SER A 40 -20.12 19.99 -0.97
C SER A 40 -19.57 18.75 -0.26
N GLY A 41 -20.36 17.68 -0.14
CA GLY A 41 -19.91 16.40 0.43
C GLY A 41 -18.81 15.74 -0.40
N LEU A 42 -18.91 15.78 -1.73
CA LEU A 42 -17.86 15.29 -2.62
C LEU A 42 -16.56 16.08 -2.43
N ILE A 43 -16.64 17.42 -2.40
CA ILE A 43 -15.46 18.27 -2.18
C ILE A 43 -14.80 17.95 -0.83
N GLU A 44 -15.58 17.82 0.24
CA GLU A 44 -15.04 17.45 1.55
C GLU A 44 -14.41 16.05 1.54
N SER A 45 -15.00 15.09 0.81
CA SER A 45 -14.44 13.75 0.66
C SER A 45 -13.10 13.72 -0.07
N MET A 46 -12.87 14.67 -1.00
CA MET A 46 -11.59 14.84 -1.70
C MET A 46 -10.55 15.55 -0.84
N LYS A 47 -10.98 16.51 -0.01
CA LYS A 47 -10.08 17.21 0.92
C LYS A 47 -9.62 16.33 2.07
N LYS A 48 -10.50 15.43 2.54
CA LYS A 48 -10.29 14.55 3.69
C LYS A 48 -10.64 13.11 3.31
N PRO A 49 -9.77 12.43 2.56
CA PRO A 49 -10.01 11.05 2.17
C PRO A 49 -10.16 10.16 3.39
N LEU A 50 -10.99 9.12 3.28
CA LEU A 50 -11.26 8.19 4.38
C LEU A 50 -10.27 7.02 4.45
N GLY A 51 -9.42 6.85 3.42
CA GLY A 51 -8.49 5.72 3.34
C GLY A 51 -9.20 4.39 3.04
N THR A 52 -10.34 4.45 2.34
CA THR A 52 -11.10 3.26 1.91
C THR A 52 -10.83 2.99 0.43
N ARG A 53 -11.12 1.78 -0.06
CA ARG A 53 -10.88 1.44 -1.48
C ARG A 53 -11.55 2.40 -2.48
N ASN A 54 -12.70 2.97 -2.13
CA ASN A 54 -13.43 3.92 -2.99
C ASN A 54 -13.00 5.38 -2.77
N ASN A 55 -12.34 5.67 -1.66
CA ASN A 55 -11.82 7.00 -1.32
C ASN A 55 -10.45 6.84 -0.65
N PRO A 56 -9.43 6.40 -1.41
CA PRO A 56 -8.09 6.18 -0.88
C PRO A 56 -7.43 7.52 -0.59
N ALA A 57 -6.54 7.54 0.41
CA ALA A 57 -5.67 8.69 0.63
C ALA A 57 -4.42 8.61 -0.24
N ARG A 58 -3.66 9.68 -0.38
CA ARG A 58 -2.38 9.63 -1.12
C ARG A 58 -1.30 8.87 -0.34
N PHE A 59 -1.22 9.10 0.97
CA PHE A 59 -0.26 8.46 1.87
C PHE A 59 -0.84 8.33 3.28
N CYS A 60 -0.33 7.40 4.11
CA CYS A 60 -0.82 7.24 5.49
C CYS A 60 -0.60 8.51 6.33
N ARG A 61 0.47 9.26 6.07
CA ARG A 61 0.73 10.55 6.73
C ARG A 61 -0.38 11.57 6.46
N ASP A 62 -0.92 11.60 5.23
CA ASP A 62 -2.00 12.52 4.88
C ASP A 62 -3.29 12.23 5.65
N LEU A 63 -3.59 10.95 5.90
CA LEU A 63 -4.71 10.53 6.75
C LEU A 63 -4.55 11.04 8.18
N LEU A 64 -3.33 10.93 8.73
CA LEU A 64 -3.01 11.42 10.07
C LEU A 64 -3.17 12.94 10.17
N ASP A 65 -2.66 13.67 9.18
CA ASP A 65 -2.68 15.14 9.18
C ASP A 65 -4.10 15.72 8.97
N CYS A 66 -5.06 14.92 8.50
CA CYS A 66 -6.47 15.30 8.38
C CYS A 66 -7.23 15.42 9.73
N GLN A 67 -6.56 15.20 10.88
CA GLN A 67 -7.09 15.35 12.24
C GLN A 67 -8.33 14.48 12.54
N GLN A 68 -8.40 13.31 11.93
CA GLN A 68 -9.41 12.30 12.27
C GLN A 68 -8.87 11.36 13.37
N PRO A 69 -9.70 10.91 14.32
CA PRO A 69 -9.29 9.90 15.28
C PRO A 69 -9.14 8.56 14.56
N LEU A 70 -7.93 8.27 14.10
CA LEU A 70 -7.59 7.02 13.40
C LEU A 70 -6.71 6.15 14.29
N SER A 71 -6.99 4.85 14.28
CA SER A 71 -6.15 3.82 14.92
C SER A 71 -5.33 3.09 13.87
N ASP A 72 -4.17 2.57 14.27
CA ASP A 72 -3.32 1.75 13.40
C ASP A 72 -4.13 0.62 12.77
N GLY A 73 -3.89 0.34 11.49
CA GLY A 73 -4.71 -0.62 10.76
C GLY A 73 -4.46 -0.64 9.26
N TRP A 74 -5.31 -1.38 8.55
CA TRP A 74 -5.26 -1.52 7.11
C TRP A 74 -6.10 -0.45 6.43
N PHE A 75 -5.49 0.25 5.49
CA PHE A 75 -6.10 1.34 4.72
C PHE A 75 -5.72 1.23 3.26
N TRP A 76 -6.49 1.90 2.42
CA TRP A 76 -6.23 2.03 1.00
C TRP A 76 -5.61 3.39 0.71
N ILE A 77 -4.47 3.35 0.01
CA ILE A 77 -3.80 4.55 -0.47
C ILE A 77 -3.58 4.49 -1.98
N ASP A 78 -3.46 5.65 -2.60
CA ASP A 78 -3.22 5.84 -4.02
C ASP A 78 -2.08 6.86 -4.25
N PRO A 79 -0.80 6.43 -4.09
CA PRO A 79 0.36 7.31 -4.15
C PRO A 79 0.53 8.07 -5.48
N ASN A 80 0.25 7.41 -6.60
CA ASN A 80 0.33 8.00 -7.94
C ASN A 80 -0.88 8.88 -8.28
N LEU A 81 -1.94 8.85 -7.47
CA LEU A 81 -3.22 9.50 -7.72
C LEU A 81 -3.85 9.06 -9.06
N GLY A 82 -4.92 9.75 -9.45
CA GLY A 82 -5.57 9.54 -10.74
C GLY A 82 -6.73 8.57 -10.60
N CYS A 83 -6.61 7.39 -11.22
CA CYS A 83 -7.71 6.42 -11.22
C CYS A 83 -7.58 5.50 -10.00
N PRO A 84 -8.47 5.54 -9.00
CA PRO A 84 -8.31 4.80 -7.74
C PRO A 84 -8.41 3.26 -7.88
N SER A 85 -8.56 2.75 -9.11
CA SER A 85 -8.64 1.32 -9.39
C SER A 85 -7.34 0.57 -9.12
N ASP A 86 -6.19 1.25 -9.19
CA ASP A 86 -4.86 0.70 -8.89
C ASP A 86 -4.33 1.13 -7.51
N ALA A 87 -5.21 1.65 -6.66
CA ALA A 87 -4.92 1.89 -5.25
C ALA A 87 -4.46 0.59 -4.57
N ILE A 88 -3.64 0.75 -3.54
CA ILE A 88 -2.97 -0.33 -2.82
C ILE A 88 -3.45 -0.39 -1.37
N GLU A 89 -3.57 -1.59 -0.84
CA GLU A 89 -3.84 -1.81 0.59
C GLU A 89 -2.52 -1.86 1.36
N VAL A 90 -2.42 -1.07 2.42
CA VAL A 90 -1.22 -0.91 3.24
C VAL A 90 -1.60 -0.88 4.71
N PHE A 91 -0.63 -1.16 5.57
CA PHE A 91 -0.79 -0.94 6.99
C PHE A 91 -0.33 0.48 7.33
N CYS A 92 -1.22 1.31 7.85
CA CYS A 92 -0.89 2.63 8.37
C CYS A 92 -0.59 2.54 9.86
N ASN A 93 0.61 2.94 10.24
CA ASN A 93 1.02 3.06 11.63
C ASN A 93 0.98 4.53 12.06
N PHE A 94 -0.16 4.97 12.58
CA PHE A 94 -0.38 6.33 13.08
C PHE A 94 0.34 6.58 14.41
N THR A 95 0.49 5.56 15.25
CA THR A 95 1.28 5.67 16.50
C THR A 95 2.76 5.93 16.23
N ALA A 96 3.29 5.46 15.09
CA ALA A 96 4.64 5.74 14.61
C ALA A 96 4.73 6.96 13.66
N GLY A 97 3.79 7.91 13.75
CA GLY A 97 3.84 9.15 12.98
C GLY A 97 3.28 9.05 11.57
N GLY A 98 2.45 8.04 11.28
CA GLY A 98 1.76 7.89 10.00
C GLY A 98 2.59 7.13 8.96
N GLN A 99 3.40 6.15 9.40
CA GLN A 99 4.21 5.34 8.49
C GLN A 99 3.31 4.50 7.58
N THR A 100 3.69 4.41 6.32
CA THR A 100 3.05 3.56 5.30
C THR A 100 3.82 2.26 5.19
N CYS A 101 3.27 1.16 5.69
CA CYS A 101 3.92 -0.15 5.70
C CYS A 101 3.33 -1.10 4.64
N VAL A 102 4.17 -1.54 3.72
CA VAL A 102 3.82 -2.54 2.69
C VAL A 102 4.33 -3.91 3.13
N HIS A 103 3.42 -4.88 3.18
CA HIS A 103 3.74 -6.25 3.56
C HIS A 103 4.15 -7.10 2.34
N PRO A 104 5.05 -8.08 2.52
CA PRO A 104 5.36 -9.01 1.46
C PRO A 104 4.15 -9.90 1.13
N VAL A 105 4.10 -10.42 -0.10
CA VAL A 105 3.07 -11.36 -0.58
C VAL A 105 3.04 -12.63 0.27
N ALA A 106 4.18 -13.03 0.82
CA ALA A 106 4.30 -14.05 1.84
C ALA A 106 5.47 -13.74 2.77
N ALA A 107 5.34 -14.10 4.05
CA ALA A 107 6.38 -13.84 5.04
C ALA A 107 7.73 -14.50 4.71
N ASN A 108 7.79 -15.48 3.81
CA ASN A 108 9.03 -16.13 3.37
C ASN A 108 9.52 -15.67 1.99
N LYS A 109 8.94 -14.61 1.42
CA LYS A 109 9.27 -14.10 0.08
C LYS A 109 9.64 -12.62 0.11
N MET A 110 10.70 -12.26 -0.61
CA MET A 110 11.13 -10.87 -0.82
C MET A 110 10.36 -10.21 -1.98
N GLU A 111 9.03 -10.31 -1.95
CA GLU A 111 8.13 -9.83 -3.00
C GLU A 111 6.95 -9.12 -2.34
N PHE A 112 6.53 -7.95 -2.82
CA PHE A 112 5.56 -7.08 -2.15
C PHE A 112 4.23 -6.89 -2.87
N GLY A 113 4.04 -7.47 -4.07
CA GLY A 113 2.76 -7.44 -4.77
C GLY A 113 2.27 -6.06 -5.25
N ILE A 114 3.11 -5.02 -5.12
CA ILE A 114 2.80 -3.66 -5.56
C ILE A 114 3.38 -3.39 -6.94
N GLY A 115 2.59 -2.71 -7.79
CA GLY A 115 3.03 -2.26 -9.10
C GLY A 115 4.21 -1.28 -9.02
N LYS A 116 5.14 -1.36 -9.99
CA LYS A 116 6.35 -0.51 -10.02
C LYS A 116 6.07 0.99 -9.95
N VAL A 117 4.95 1.44 -10.52
CA VAL A 117 4.55 2.86 -10.49
C VAL A 117 4.23 3.26 -9.06
N GLN A 118 3.34 2.54 -8.37
CA GLN A 118 2.98 2.83 -6.98
C GLN A 118 4.22 2.81 -6.07
N MET A 119 5.10 1.82 -6.22
CA MET A 119 6.36 1.76 -5.45
C MET A 119 7.25 2.99 -5.68
N LYS A 120 7.37 3.48 -6.92
CA LYS A 120 8.13 4.72 -7.21
C LYS A 120 7.53 5.93 -6.50
N PHE A 121 6.20 6.04 -6.47
CA PHE A 121 5.56 7.14 -5.75
C PHE A 121 5.73 7.02 -4.24
N LEU A 122 5.69 5.81 -3.67
CA LEU A 122 6.06 5.61 -2.26
C LEU A 122 7.48 6.14 -1.97
N HIS A 123 8.47 5.84 -2.83
CA HIS A 123 9.82 6.40 -2.67
C HIS A 123 9.87 7.93 -2.76
N LEU A 124 9.16 8.51 -3.74
CA LEU A 124 9.14 9.96 -3.95
C LEU A 124 8.45 10.72 -2.81
N LEU A 125 7.50 10.09 -2.13
CA LEU A 125 6.72 10.68 -1.04
C LEU A 125 7.37 10.49 0.32
N SER A 126 8.52 9.82 0.39
CA SER A 126 9.13 9.42 1.66
C SER A 126 10.57 9.85 1.76
N THR A 127 10.92 10.33 2.94
CA THR A 127 12.29 10.73 3.29
C THR A 127 13.06 9.60 3.95
N GLU A 128 12.36 8.62 4.52
CA GLU A 128 12.99 7.50 5.21
C GLU A 128 12.27 6.19 4.86
N ALA A 129 13.02 5.09 4.79
CA ALA A 129 12.48 3.76 4.70
C ALA A 129 13.13 2.82 5.72
N THR A 130 12.31 1.92 6.27
CA THR A 130 12.73 0.90 7.23
C THR A 130 12.18 -0.47 6.84
N GLN A 131 12.95 -1.52 7.07
CA GLN A 131 12.51 -2.90 6.87
C GLN A 131 13.29 -3.81 7.80
N SER A 132 12.67 -4.92 8.24
CA SER A 132 13.40 -5.99 8.92
C SER A 132 13.32 -7.31 8.16
N VAL A 133 14.42 -8.06 8.16
CA VAL A 133 14.50 -9.41 7.60
C VAL A 133 15.13 -10.31 8.65
N THR A 134 14.51 -11.45 8.89
CA THR A 134 14.93 -12.43 9.88
C THR A 134 15.32 -13.72 9.15
N VAL A 135 16.48 -14.26 9.50
CA VAL A 135 16.98 -15.53 8.98
C VAL A 135 17.10 -16.51 10.14
N HIS A 136 16.46 -17.67 9.98
CA HIS A 136 16.53 -18.78 10.93
C HIS A 136 17.48 -19.85 10.41
N SER A 137 18.46 -20.25 11.21
CA SER A 137 19.46 -21.26 10.88
C SER A 137 19.38 -22.47 11.83
N PRO A 138 19.62 -23.69 11.33
CA PRO A 138 19.71 -24.88 12.17
C PRO A 138 21.02 -24.87 12.98
N SER A 139 20.99 -25.36 14.22
CA SER A 139 22.19 -25.56 15.06
C SER A 139 23.16 -26.55 14.42
N ALA A 140 24.45 -26.21 14.35
CA ALA A 140 25.47 -27.14 13.85
C ALA A 140 25.71 -28.28 14.87
N PRO A 141 25.81 -29.55 14.44
CA PRO A 141 26.06 -30.65 15.35
C PRO A 141 27.57 -30.85 15.64
N GLY A 142 28.00 -30.57 16.87
CA GLY A 142 29.14 -31.22 17.52
C GLY A 142 30.49 -30.48 17.57
N PRO A 143 31.39 -30.88 18.50
CA PRO A 143 32.60 -30.14 18.91
C PRO A 143 33.77 -30.20 17.91
N SER A 144 33.53 -30.66 16.67
CA SER A 144 34.56 -30.82 15.63
C SER A 144 34.03 -30.52 14.22
N ALA A 145 33.03 -29.64 14.11
CA ALA A 145 32.79 -28.97 12.84
C ALA A 145 33.84 -27.88 12.68
N THR A 146 34.80 -28.09 11.78
CA THR A 146 35.61 -27.01 11.18
C THR A 146 34.71 -25.81 10.93
N ARG A 147 35.15 -24.62 11.38
CA ARG A 147 34.61 -23.26 11.18
C ARG A 147 34.01 -23.00 9.78
N ALA A 148 32.90 -23.63 9.47
CA ALA A 148 32.23 -23.60 8.16
C ALA A 148 30.71 -23.46 8.31
N GLY A 149 30.23 -23.05 9.49
CA GLY A 149 28.95 -22.36 9.59
C GLY A 149 29.19 -20.92 9.17
N SER A 150 28.73 -20.53 7.98
CA SER A 150 28.79 -19.14 7.52
C SER A 150 28.26 -18.23 8.62
N GLN A 151 29.05 -17.25 9.04
CA GLN A 151 28.57 -16.26 9.99
C GLN A 151 27.44 -15.45 9.32
N PRO A 152 26.43 -14.96 10.08
CA PRO A 152 25.39 -14.07 9.54
C PRO A 152 25.98 -12.82 8.85
N SER A 153 27.24 -12.48 9.18
CA SER A 153 28.05 -11.43 8.56
C SER A 153 28.34 -11.61 7.07
N ASP A 154 28.18 -12.83 6.54
CA ASP A 154 28.50 -13.15 5.15
C ASP A 154 27.29 -13.01 4.21
N LEU A 155 26.10 -12.75 4.77
CA LEU A 155 24.89 -12.55 4.00
C LEU A 155 24.90 -11.19 3.29
N ARG A 156 24.53 -11.22 2.01
CA ARG A 156 24.40 -10.02 1.18
C ARG A 156 22.96 -9.81 0.76
N PHE A 157 22.43 -8.63 1.03
CA PHE A 157 21.05 -8.27 0.71
C PHE A 157 21.03 -7.31 -0.48
N LYS A 158 20.13 -7.54 -1.43
CA LYS A 158 19.94 -6.62 -2.56
C LYS A 158 18.74 -5.74 -2.33
N GLY A 159 18.95 -4.43 -2.46
CA GLY A 159 17.90 -3.42 -2.43
C GLY A 159 17.14 -3.27 -3.74
N TRP A 160 16.07 -2.50 -3.70
CA TRP A 160 15.20 -2.21 -4.85
C TRP A 160 15.94 -1.48 -5.99
N ASN A 161 16.83 -0.55 -5.65
CA ASN A 161 17.72 0.12 -6.61
C ASN A 161 18.83 -0.79 -7.19
N GLY A 162 18.91 -2.04 -6.74
CA GLY A 162 19.91 -3.02 -7.18
C GLY A 162 21.25 -2.97 -6.45
N GLN A 163 21.44 -2.02 -5.52
CA GLN A 163 22.61 -2.00 -4.64
C GLN A 163 22.59 -3.21 -3.72
N THR A 164 23.78 -3.68 -3.34
CA THR A 164 23.96 -4.79 -2.43
C THR A 164 24.54 -4.28 -1.12
N PHE A 165 23.92 -4.64 -0.02
CA PHE A 165 24.37 -4.33 1.34
C PHE A 165 24.99 -5.59 1.93
N ASP A 166 26.22 -5.49 2.42
CA ASP A 166 26.74 -6.53 3.32
C ASP A 166 26.14 -6.28 4.71
N ALA A 167 26.02 -7.33 5.53
CA ALA A 167 25.47 -7.23 6.89
C ALA A 167 26.16 -6.14 7.76
N ASN A 168 27.40 -5.78 7.42
CA ASN A 168 28.25 -4.85 8.17
C ASN A 168 28.33 -3.43 7.58
N THR A 169 27.70 -3.14 6.43
CA THR A 169 27.90 -1.87 5.70
C THR A 169 26.61 -1.05 5.57
N LEU A 170 26.54 0.02 6.36
CA LEU A 170 25.94 1.34 6.03
C LEU A 170 24.42 1.49 5.86
N LEU A 171 23.64 0.56 6.37
CA LEU A 171 22.36 0.90 7.01
C LEU A 171 22.61 0.83 8.52
N GLU A 172 21.80 1.44 9.39
CA GLU A 172 21.89 1.10 10.83
C GLU A 172 21.39 -0.35 11.02
N THR A 173 22.16 -1.33 10.52
CA THR A 173 21.97 -2.76 10.71
C THR A 173 22.29 -3.07 12.16
N ARG A 174 21.33 -2.76 13.02
CA ARG A 174 21.31 -3.32 14.37
C ARG A 174 20.89 -4.76 14.18
N VAL A 175 21.86 -5.67 14.23
CA VAL A 175 21.59 -7.09 14.46
C VAL A 175 21.03 -7.16 15.87
N LEU A 176 19.70 -7.15 15.98
CA LEU A 176 19.03 -7.02 17.28
C LEU A 176 19.03 -8.32 18.10
N LEU A 177 19.37 -9.44 17.46
CA LEU A 177 19.54 -10.74 18.09
C LEU A 177 20.52 -11.55 17.23
N ASP A 178 21.63 -11.99 17.82
CA ASP A 178 22.56 -12.95 17.24
C ASP A 178 22.77 -14.07 18.26
N ASN A 179 21.80 -14.97 18.35
CA ASN A 179 21.91 -16.13 19.24
C ASN A 179 22.64 -17.30 18.55
N CYS A 180 23.47 -17.07 17.53
CA CYS A 180 24.12 -18.12 16.75
C CYS A 180 25.24 -18.89 17.48
N GLU A 181 25.59 -18.53 18.72
CA GLU A 181 26.77 -19.08 19.43
C GLU A 181 26.43 -19.95 20.67
N THR A 182 25.38 -20.78 20.63
CA THR A 182 25.11 -21.70 21.77
C THR A 182 24.70 -23.10 21.30
N GLU A 183 25.45 -24.13 21.70
CA GLU A 183 25.25 -25.53 21.30
C GLU A 183 24.05 -26.18 22.03
N ASP A 184 22.84 -25.62 21.90
CA ASP A 184 21.67 -26.08 22.67
C ASP A 184 20.70 -26.96 21.86
N GLY A 185 20.96 -27.21 20.57
CA GLY A 185 20.05 -27.99 19.70
C GLY A 185 18.76 -27.24 19.32
N HIS A 186 18.71 -25.92 19.52
CA HIS A 186 17.60 -25.04 19.15
C HIS A 186 17.88 -24.29 17.83
N TRP A 187 16.82 -23.81 17.17
CA TRP A 187 16.95 -22.93 16.00
C TRP A 187 17.50 -21.56 16.41
N HIS A 188 18.47 -21.06 15.65
CA HIS A 188 19.05 -19.73 15.86
C HIS A 188 18.37 -18.72 14.94
N GLN A 189 18.17 -17.50 15.44
CA GLN A 189 17.52 -16.42 14.69
C GLN A 189 18.45 -15.21 14.62
N SER A 190 18.72 -14.73 13.41
CA SER A 190 19.42 -13.46 13.16
C SER A 190 18.44 -12.47 12.55
N ARG A 191 18.22 -11.33 13.22
CA ARG A 191 17.31 -10.27 12.75
C ARG A 191 18.09 -9.05 12.27
N PHE A 192 17.97 -8.76 10.97
CA PHE A 192 18.56 -7.61 10.30
C PHE A 192 17.54 -6.48 10.19
N LEU A 193 17.88 -5.29 10.70
CA LEU A 193 17.07 -4.07 10.55
C LEU A 193 17.75 -3.13 9.55
N PHE A 194 17.09 -2.84 8.44
CA PHE A 194 17.54 -1.87 7.46
C PHE A 194 16.82 -0.54 7.70
N ARG A 195 17.57 0.56 7.81
CA ARG A 195 17.06 1.92 7.97
C ARG A 195 17.88 2.89 7.12
N THR A 196 17.24 3.60 6.20
CA THR A 196 17.88 4.51 5.23
C THR A 196 17.11 5.81 5.06
N GLN A 197 17.84 6.88 4.77
CA GLN A 197 17.29 8.16 4.30
C GLN A 197 17.17 8.21 2.76
N ASP A 198 17.66 7.19 2.06
CA ASP A 198 17.44 6.99 0.62
C ASP A 198 16.43 5.88 0.42
N SER A 199 15.15 6.26 0.37
CA SER A 199 14.02 5.33 0.31
C SER A 199 14.11 4.34 -0.86
N HIS A 200 14.81 4.68 -1.95
CA HIS A 200 14.99 3.85 -3.15
C HIS A 200 15.84 2.60 -2.91
N GLN A 201 16.56 2.53 -1.79
CA GLN A 201 17.36 1.36 -1.40
C GLN A 201 16.51 0.19 -0.92
N LEU A 202 15.32 0.46 -0.37
CA LEU A 202 14.39 -0.57 0.09
C LEU A 202 13.21 -0.69 -0.89
N PRO A 203 12.41 -1.78 -0.87
CA PRO A 203 12.59 -2.99 -0.08
C PRO A 203 13.81 -3.84 -0.50
N VAL A 204 14.20 -4.75 0.38
CA VAL A 204 15.07 -5.88 0.06
C VAL A 204 14.33 -6.84 -0.87
N VAL A 205 14.93 -7.15 -2.01
CA VAL A 205 14.35 -7.94 -3.10
C VAL A 205 15.07 -9.27 -3.36
N ASP A 206 16.28 -9.43 -2.85
CA ASP A 206 17.10 -10.64 -3.05
C ASP A 206 18.06 -10.85 -1.88
N LEU A 207 18.39 -12.11 -1.63
CA LEU A 207 19.40 -12.55 -0.67
C LEU A 207 20.43 -13.37 -1.42
N ARG A 208 21.69 -12.95 -1.36
CA ARG A 208 22.80 -13.60 -2.04
C ARG A 208 23.81 -14.15 -1.05
N GLU A 209 24.34 -15.31 -1.41
CA GLU A 209 25.39 -15.98 -0.67
C GLU A 209 26.78 -15.60 -1.21
N PRO A 210 27.83 -15.69 -0.40
CA PRO A 210 29.19 -15.61 -0.88
C PRO A 210 29.50 -16.74 -1.87
N ALA A 211 30.19 -16.42 -2.95
CA ALA A 211 30.69 -17.43 -3.87
C ALA A 211 31.63 -18.40 -3.12
N GLY A 212 31.36 -19.71 -3.25
CA GLY A 212 32.18 -20.78 -2.66
C GLY A 212 31.62 -21.43 -1.40
N ILE A 213 30.54 -20.90 -0.83
CA ILE A 213 29.76 -21.55 0.24
C ILE A 213 28.39 -21.87 -0.35
N HIS A 214 28.06 -23.15 -0.50
CA HIS A 214 26.70 -23.56 -0.84
C HIS A 214 25.94 -23.70 0.47
N LEU A 215 25.37 -22.61 0.97
CA LEU A 215 24.47 -22.74 2.10
C LEU A 215 23.18 -23.31 1.51
N ASP A 216 22.71 -24.39 2.11
CA ASP A 216 21.45 -24.96 1.69
C ASP A 216 20.33 -24.02 2.17
N LEU A 217 19.95 -23.04 1.33
CA LEU A 217 18.79 -22.17 1.58
C LEU A 217 17.52 -22.98 1.83
N GLN A 218 17.47 -24.26 1.44
CA GLN A 218 16.35 -25.14 1.78
C GLN A 218 16.29 -25.51 3.26
N GLN A 219 17.40 -25.42 3.99
CA GLN A 219 17.47 -25.69 5.43
C GLN A 219 17.32 -24.43 6.29
N ARG A 220 17.26 -23.24 5.67
CA ARG A 220 17.06 -21.96 6.36
C ARG A 220 15.64 -21.45 6.15
N ARG A 221 15.05 -20.91 7.20
CA ARG A 221 13.73 -20.25 7.12
C ARG A 221 13.92 -18.75 7.08
N LEU A 222 13.36 -18.11 6.05
CA LEU A 222 13.34 -16.67 5.88
C LEU A 222 12.03 -16.08 6.41
N GLU A 223 12.14 -14.97 7.13
CA GLU A 223 11.03 -14.15 7.59
C GLU A 223 11.25 -12.69 7.18
N VAL A 224 10.54 -12.27 6.14
CA VAL A 224 10.56 -10.93 5.57
C VAL A 224 9.48 -10.09 6.25
N GLY A 225 9.89 -9.02 6.92
CA GLY A 225 8.98 -8.03 7.48
C GLY A 225 8.50 -7.00 6.44
N PRO A 226 7.52 -6.16 6.80
CA PRO A 226 7.06 -5.09 5.93
C PRO A 226 8.17 -4.06 5.70
N VAL A 227 8.11 -3.39 4.54
CA VAL A 227 8.85 -2.16 4.29
C VAL A 227 7.97 -0.98 4.65
N CYS A 228 8.44 -0.14 5.57
CA CYS A 228 7.71 1.01 6.09
C CYS A 228 8.37 2.30 5.64
N PHE A 229 7.55 3.19 5.09
CA PHE A 229 7.95 4.47 4.52
C PHE A 229 7.39 5.62 5.37
N VAL A 230 8.20 6.66 5.57
CA VAL A 230 7.83 7.88 6.31
C VAL A 230 8.00 9.10 5.45
#